data_AF-A0A8J6VAL2-F1
#
_entry.id   AF-A0A8J6VAL2-F1
#
_cell.length_a   1.000
_cell.length_b   1.000
_cell.length_c   1.000
_cell.angle_alpha   90.00
_cell.angle_beta   90.00
_cell.angle_gamma   90.00
#
_symmetry.space_group_name_H-M   'P 1'
#
loop_
_entity.id
_entity.type
_entity.pdbx_description
1 polymer ?
#
loop_
_entity_poly.entity_id
_entity_poly.type
_entity_poly.pdbx_seq_one_letter_code
_entity_poly.pdbx_strand_id
1 'polypeptide(L)' 'MKRDRHGRAKTLTLDEIELLFSQGFQTERDRAVFGFALYTACRINEACTQLTVDVYDQKGKVRPQIEPSSAGKLAKNGN' A
#
# COMPACT_ATOMS: atom_id res chain seq x y z
N MET A 1 -13.61 1.20 0.14
CA MET A 1 -13.78 1.64 -1.28
C MET A 1 -15.06 2.44 -1.40
N LYS A 2 -15.03 3.48 -2.24
CA LYS A 2 -16.18 4.35 -2.58
C LYS A 2 -17.42 3.49 -2.89
N ARG A 3 -18.40 3.50 -1.98
CA ARG A 3 -19.61 2.69 -2.11
C ARG A 3 -20.65 3.34 -3.04
N ASP A 4 -20.64 4.68 -3.14
CA ASP A 4 -21.57 5.41 -4.01
C ASP A 4 -20.85 6.29 -5.04
N ARG A 5 -21.32 6.18 -6.28
CA ARG A 5 -20.67 6.68 -7.51
C ARG A 5 -20.56 8.21 -7.61
N HIS A 6 -21.12 8.96 -6.65
CA HIS A 6 -21.34 10.41 -6.76
C HIS A 6 -20.41 11.31 -5.93
N GLY A 7 -19.60 10.80 -4.99
CA GLY A 7 -18.67 11.64 -4.21
C GLY A 7 -17.25 11.68 -4.78
N ARG A 8 -16.74 12.82 -5.25
CA ARG A 8 -15.29 12.97 -5.48
C ARG A 8 -14.62 13.02 -4.11
N ALA A 9 -13.72 12.07 -3.83
CA ALA A 9 -12.89 12.15 -2.64
C ALA A 9 -11.93 13.33 -2.80
N LYS A 10 -11.64 14.03 -1.71
CA LYS A 10 -10.61 15.08 -1.70
C LYS A 10 -9.25 14.44 -2.01
N THR A 11 -8.54 14.99 -2.99
CA THR A 11 -7.11 14.72 -3.16
C THR A 11 -6.35 15.55 -2.14
N LEU A 12 -5.51 14.90 -1.33
CA LEU A 12 -4.73 15.57 -0.29
C LEU A 12 -3.56 16.34 -0.92
N THR A 13 -3.22 17.50 -0.34
CA THR A 13 -1.97 18.21 -0.65
C THR A 13 -0.78 17.54 0.03
N LEU A 14 0.45 17.94 -0.33
CA LEU A 14 1.66 17.45 0.34
C LEU A 14 1.64 17.77 1.84
N ASP A 15 1.32 19.00 2.22
CA ASP A 15 1.23 19.42 3.63
C ASP A 15 0.21 18.58 4.42
N GLU A 16 -0.92 18.22 3.79
CA GLU A 16 -1.94 17.37 4.42
C GLU A 16 -1.46 15.93 4.58
N ILE A 17 -0.68 15.44 3.63
CA ILE A 17 -0.02 14.13 3.73
C ILE A 17 0.99 14.17 4.89
N GLU A 18 1.84 15.19 4.95
CA GLU A 18 2.82 15.34 6.04
C GLU A 18 2.15 15.43 7.42
N LEU A 19 1.06 16.18 7.53
CA LEU A 19 0.27 16.26 8.75
C LEU A 19 -0.35 14.90 9.12
N LEU A 20 -0.85 14.15 8.13
CA LEU A 20 -1.42 12.82 8.34
C LEU A 20 -0.37 11.84 8.88
N PHE A 21 0.85 11.83 8.33
CA PHE A 21 1.93 10.95 8.79
C PHE A 21 2.54 11.36 10.12
N SER A 22 2.60 12.66 10.42
CA SER A 22 3.17 13.18 11.67
C SER A 22 2.19 13.13 12.85
N GLN A 23 0.91 13.40 12.62
CA GLN A 23 -0.07 13.61 13.69
C GLN A 23 -1.38 12.84 13.49
N GLY A 24 -1.73 12.47 12.25
CA GLY A 24 -3.00 11.82 11.94
C GLY A 24 -3.04 10.31 12.24
N PHE A 25 -1.97 9.58 11.93
CA PHE A 25 -1.90 8.14 12.16
C PHE A 25 -1.52 7.80 13.60
N GLN A 26 -2.31 6.92 14.22
CA GLN A 26 -2.14 6.55 15.63
C GLN A 26 -1.08 5.47 15.82
N THR A 27 -0.90 4.58 14.84
CA THR A 27 0.01 3.44 14.95
C THR A 27 1.04 3.40 13.84
N GLU A 28 2.17 2.74 14.10
CA GLU A 28 3.18 2.43 13.07
C GLU A 28 2.59 1.59 11.93
N ARG A 29 1.59 0.75 12.24
CA ARG A 29 0.87 -0.02 11.23
C ARG A 29 0.13 0.89 10.25
N ASP A 30 -0.56 1.91 10.73
CA ASP A 30 -1.29 2.85 9.88
C ASP A 30 -0.30 3.63 9.00
N ARG A 31 0.77 4.15 9.60
CA ARG A 31 1.86 4.80 8.86
C ARG A 31 2.43 3.89 7.78
N ALA A 32 2.71 2.63 8.10
CA ALA A 32 3.25 1.66 7.14
C ALA A 32 2.28 1.34 6.00
N VAL A 33 1.01 1.05 6.31
CA VAL A 33 -0.01 0.69 5.30
C VAL A 33 -0.29 1.86 4.36
N PHE A 34 -0.48 3.06 4.88
CA PHE A 34 -0.73 4.24 4.05
C PHE A 34 0.54 4.73 3.35
N GLY A 35 1.71 4.58 3.95
CA GLY A 35 3.00 4.85 3.30
C GLY A 35 3.23 3.94 2.11
N PHE A 36 2.98 2.64 2.30
CA PHE A 36 3.04 1.67 1.22
C PHE A 36 2.09 2.04 0.08
N ALA A 37 0.83 2.37 0.38
CA ALA A 37 -0.14 2.78 -0.63
C ALA A 37 0.24 4.10 -1.34
N LEU A 38 0.84 5.06 -0.63
CA LEU A 38 1.30 6.33 -1.19
C LEU A 38 2.39 6.13 -2.25
N TYR A 39 3.36 5.24 -1.99
CA TYR A 39 4.50 5.02 -2.90
C TYR A 39 4.25 3.97 -3.98
N THR A 40 3.28 3.07 -3.78
CA THR A 40 2.97 1.99 -4.74
C THR A 40 1.66 2.21 -5.50
N ALA A 41 0.88 3.23 -5.13
CA ALA A 41 -0.46 3.50 -5.65
C ALA A 41 -1.44 2.30 -5.52
N CYS A 42 -1.18 1.37 -4.60
CA CYS A 42 -2.05 0.21 -4.39
C CYS A 42 -3.31 0.56 -3.57
N ARG A 43 -4.30 -0.33 -3.60
CA ARG A 43 -5.47 -0.23 -2.71
C ARG A 43 -5.09 -0.66 -1.29
N ILE A 44 -5.80 -0.13 -0.30
CA ILE A 44 -5.58 -0.49 1.11
C ILE A 44 -5.68 -2.00 1.36
N ASN A 45 -6.59 -2.71 0.69
CA ASN A 45 -6.69 -4.17 0.83
C ASN A 45 -5.39 -4.86 0.39
N GLU A 46 -4.77 -4.37 -0.68
CA GLU A 46 -3.56 -4.95 -1.28
C GLU A 46 -2.34 -4.71 -0.38
N ALA A 47 -2.27 -3.52 0.25
CA ALA A 47 -1.28 -3.22 1.28
C ALA A 47 -1.47 -4.11 2.52
N CYS A 48 -2.73 -4.35 2.94
CA CYS A 48 -3.05 -5.21 4.08
C CYS A 48 -2.77 -6.70 3.84
N THR A 49 -2.76 -7.17 2.59
CA THR A 49 -2.47 -8.57 2.23
C THR A 49 -1.04 -8.78 1.73
N GLN A 50 -0.20 -7.74 1.71
CA GLN A 50 1.19 -7.83 1.29
C GLN A 50 1.99 -8.71 2.26
N LEU A 51 2.78 -9.64 1.72
CA LEU A 51 3.64 -10.50 2.53
C LEU A 51 5.07 -9.95 2.59
N THR A 52 5.81 -10.30 3.65
CA THR A 52 7.23 -9.93 3.80
C THR A 52 8.08 -10.44 2.65
N VAL A 53 7.76 -11.61 2.10
CA VAL A 53 8.45 -12.21 0.94
C VAL A 53 8.29 -11.40 -0.36
N ASP A 54 7.27 -10.55 -0.45
CA ASP A 54 7.03 -9.66 -1.58
C ASP A 54 7.89 -8.37 -1.47
N VAL A 55 8.43 -8.06 -0.29
CA VAL A 55 9.24 -6.86 0.00
C VAL A 55 10.72 -7.19 0.19
N TYR A 56 11.01 -8.31 0.85
CA TYR A 56 12.36 -8.76 1.16
C TYR A 56 12.74 -9.99 0.32
N ASP A 57 14.01 -10.09 -0.04
CA ASP A 57 14.58 -11.32 -0.58
C ASP A 57 14.89 -12.34 0.54
N GLN A 58 15.33 -13.54 0.17
CA GLN A 58 15.68 -14.60 1.13
C GLN A 58 16.85 -14.22 2.06
N LYS A 59 17.62 -13.19 1.72
CA LYS A 59 18.72 -12.66 2.52
C LYS A 59 18.28 -11.49 3.41
N GLY A 60 16.98 -11.16 3.43
CA GLY A 60 16.41 -10.07 4.22
C GLY A 60 16.67 -8.69 3.61
N LYS A 61 17.14 -8.59 2.36
CA LYS A 61 17.36 -7.30 1.69
C LYS A 61 16.08 -6.84 1.01
N VAL A 62 15.79 -5.53 1.10
CA VAL A 62 14.67 -4.92 0.37
C VAL A 62 14.85 -5.13 -1.13
N ARG A 63 13.81 -5.63 -1.80
CA ARG A 63 13.78 -5.83 -3.25
C ARG A 63 13.81 -4.47 -3.96
N PRO A 64 14.49 -4.37 -5.11
CA PRO A 64 14.57 -3.11 -5.86
C PRO A 64 13.22 -2.66 -6.42
N GLN A 65 12.27 -3.59 -6.58
CA GLN A 65 10.91 -3.34 -7.04
C GLN A 65 9.95 -4.08 -6.13
N ILE A 66 8.95 -3.36 -5.63
CA ILE A 66 7.90 -3.89 -4.77
C ILE A 66 6.61 -3.90 -5.59
N GLU A 67 6.14 -5.10 -5.91
CA GLU A 67 4.85 -5.29 -6.58
C GLU A 67 3.77 -5.55 -5.53
N PRO A 68 2.66 -4.80 -5.52
CA PRO A 68 1.50 -5.13 -4.71
C PRO A 68 1.02 -6.55 -5.04
N SER A 69 0.66 -7.33 -4.02
CA SER A 69 0.32 -8.75 -4.08
C SER A 69 -0.77 -9.14 -5.11
N SER A 70 -1.50 -8.16 -5.64
CA SER A 70 -2.60 -8.28 -6.60
C SER A 70 -2.30 -7.70 -7.99
N ALA A 71 -1.12 -7.10 -8.21
CA ALA A 71 -0.61 -6.78 -9.54
C ALA A 71 -0.23 -8.09 -10.26
N GLY A 72 -1.23 -8.82 -10.76
CA GLY A 72 -1.02 -9.89 -11.75
C GLY A 72 -0.60 -11.27 -11.22
N LYS A 73 -0.75 -11.60 -9.92
CA LYS A 73 -0.81 -13.02 -9.50
C LYS A 73 -2.18 -13.63 -9.89
N LEU A 74 -2.51 -13.60 -11.18
CA LEU A 74 -3.29 -14.70 -11.77
C LEU A 74 -2.45 -15.94 -11.49
N ALA A 75 -3.00 -16.89 -10.76
CA ALA A 75 -2.35 -18.16 -10.46
C ALA A 75 -1.71 -18.70 -11.74
N LYS A 76 -0.38 -18.71 -11.82
CA LYS A 76 0.33 -19.59 -12.75
C LYS A 76 0.14 -20.99 -12.19
N ASN A 77 -1.04 -21.55 -12.42
CA ASN A 77 -1.24 -23.00 -12.41
C ASN A 77 -0.36 -23.50 -13.56
N GLY A 78 0.82 -24.00 -13.19
CA GLY A 78 1.82 -24.49 -14.11
C GLY A 78 2.35 -25.83 -13.61
N ASN A 79 1.67 -26.88 -14.08
CA ASN A 79 2.00 -28.30 -14.09
C ASN A 79 2.07 -29.05 -12.73
#